data_AF-A0A0G1Y8Z1-F1
#
_entry.id   AF-A0A0G1Y8Z1-F1
#
_cell.length_a   1.000
_cell.length_b   1.000
_cell.length_c   1.000
_cell.angle_alpha   90.00
_cell.angle_beta   90.00
_cell.angle_gamma   90.00
#
_symmetry.space_group_name_H-M   'P 1'
#
loop_
_entity.id
_entity.type
_entity.pdbx_description
1 polymer ?
#
loop_
_entity_poly.entity_id
_entity_poly.type
_entity_poly.pdbx_seq_one_letter_code
_entity_poly.pdbx_strand_id
1 'polypeptide(L)'
;MTFIARQERFTCEHCGAEVEPLKNGSYRNHCPHCLYSKHVDREGPGDRASDCGGMMEPVGLTHRSGKGWMVVHRCLQCKNPA
;
A
#
# COMPACT_ATOMS: atom_id res chain seq x y z
N MET A 1 -13.12 7.07 -10.47
CA MET A 1 -12.08 6.25 -9.82
C MET A 1 -10.77 6.56 -10.51
N THR A 2 -9.92 7.35 -9.87
CA THR A 2 -8.63 7.77 -10.42
C THR A 2 -7.57 6.78 -9.96
N PHE A 3 -6.85 6.18 -10.90
CA PHE A 3 -5.64 5.42 -10.60
C PHE A 3 -4.47 6.29 -11.03
N ILE A 4 -3.67 6.77 -10.06
CA ILE A 4 -2.46 7.53 -10.34
C ILE A 4 -1.29 6.58 -10.18
N ALA A 5 -0.68 6.24 -11.31
CA ALA A 5 0.53 5.44 -11.37
C ALA A 5 1.68 6.13 -10.61
N ARG A 6 2.00 5.67 -9.40
CA ARG A 6 3.13 6.18 -8.61
C ARG A 6 4.05 5.04 -8.19
N GLN A 7 5.30 5.11 -8.63
CA GLN A 7 6.36 4.18 -8.28
C GLN A 7 7.58 4.99 -7.83
N GLU A 8 7.62 5.31 -6.55
CA GLU A 8 8.67 6.15 -5.98
C GLU A 8 9.41 5.37 -4.90
N ARG A 9 10.67 5.75 -4.66
CA ARG A 9 11.43 5.20 -3.53
C ARG A 9 10.80 5.70 -2.24
N PHE A 10 10.74 4.85 -1.22
CA PHE A 10 10.27 5.26 0.10
C PHE A 10 10.97 4.48 1.20
N THR A 11 11.09 5.09 2.37
CA THR A 11 11.52 4.42 3.59
C THR A 11 10.30 3.86 4.30
N CYS A 12 10.32 2.58 4.64
CA CYS A 12 9.21 1.97 5.37
C CYS A 12 9.16 2.49 6.80
N GLU A 13 8.07 3.16 7.18
CA GLU A 13 7.87 3.69 8.54
C GLU A 13 7.68 2.59 9.61
N HIS A 14 7.46 1.32 9.21
CA HIS A 14 7.37 0.19 10.13
C HIS A 14 8.74 -0.45 10.43
N CYS A 15 9.47 -0.87 9.39
CA CYS A 15 10.70 -1.65 9.55
C CYS A 15 11.98 -0.87 9.23
N GLY A 16 11.88 0.36 8.75
CA GLY A 16 13.03 1.19 8.36
C GLY A 16 13.68 0.83 7.03
N ALA A 17 13.24 -0.21 6.33
CA ALA A 17 13.82 -0.62 5.06
C ALA A 17 13.65 0.47 3.97
N GLU A 18 14.72 0.75 3.23
CA GLU A 18 14.64 1.55 2.00
C GLU A 18 14.10 0.69 0.86
N VAL A 19 12.98 1.14 0.29
CA VAL A 19 12.25 0.41 -0.74
C VAL A 19 12.41 1.13 -2.06
N GLU A 20 13.09 0.46 -3.00
CA GLU A 20 13.32 1.00 -4.33
C GLU A 20 12.10 0.83 -5.27
N PRO A 21 11.97 1.70 -6.30
CA PRO A 21 10.94 1.60 -7.31
C PRO A 21 11.04 0.29 -8.09
N LEU A 22 9.89 -0.25 -8.49
CA LEU A 22 9.85 -1.37 -9.42
C LEU A 22 10.20 -0.91 -10.84
N LYS A 23 10.99 -1.70 -11.56
CA LYS A 23 11.42 -1.42 -12.94
C LYS A 23 10.53 -2.04 -14.01
N ASN A 24 9.56 -2.87 -13.61
CA ASN A 24 8.73 -3.69 -14.50
C ASN A 24 7.35 -3.07 -14.80
N GLY A 25 7.12 -1.81 -14.43
CA GLY A 25 5.83 -1.14 -14.64
C GLY A 25 4.68 -1.65 -13.75
N SER A 26 4.94 -2.53 -12.77
CA SER A 26 3.94 -2.92 -11.78
C SER A 26 4.00 -2.04 -10.54
N TYR A 27 2.86 -1.87 -9.87
CA TYR A 27 2.71 -0.98 -8.71
C TYR A 27 2.63 -1.75 -7.40
N ARG A 28 3.19 -1.16 -6.35
CA ARG A 28 3.22 -1.74 -5.00
C ARG A 28 2.92 -0.66 -3.97
N ASN A 29 1.97 -0.95 -3.08
CA ASN A 29 1.54 -0.07 -1.99
C ASN A 29 2.06 -0.50 -0.61
N HIS A 30 2.75 -1.64 -0.50
CA HIS A 30 3.27 -2.18 0.75
C HIS A 30 4.80 -2.35 0.70
N CYS A 31 5.43 -2.40 1.85
CA CYS A 31 6.84 -2.77 1.96
C CYS A 31 7.03 -4.25 1.58
N PRO A 32 7.98 -4.60 0.69
CA PRO A 32 8.22 -6.00 0.34
C PRO A 32 8.89 -6.81 1.48
N HIS A 33 9.43 -6.14 2.51
CA HIS A 33 10.11 -6.79 3.63
C HIS A 33 9.16 -7.16 4.78
N CYS A 34 8.23 -6.27 5.14
CA CYS A 34 7.32 -6.48 6.26
C CYS A 34 5.83 -6.50 5.87
N LEU A 35 5.50 -6.24 4.59
CA LEU A 35 4.13 -6.18 4.06
C LEU A 35 3.24 -5.08 4.64
N TYR A 36 3.75 -4.23 5.54
CA TYR A 36 3.01 -3.04 5.99
C TYR A 36 2.85 -2.03 4.87
N SER A 37 1.70 -1.37 4.87
CA SER A 37 1.38 -0.22 4.01
C SER A 37 1.14 1.03 4.87
N LYS A 38 0.85 2.15 4.23
CA LYS A 38 0.49 3.42 4.86
C LYS A 38 -0.78 3.94 4.21
N HIS A 39 -1.73 4.37 5.03
CA HIS A 39 -3.01 4.90 4.57
C HIS A 39 -2.81 6.34 4.07
N VAL A 40 -2.38 6.46 2.82
CA VAL A 40 -2.15 7.74 2.15
C VAL A 40 -3.22 8.06 1.12
N ASP A 41 -3.94 7.08 0.60
CA ASP A 41 -4.92 7.28 -0.47
C ASP A 41 -6.36 7.49 0.06
N ARG A 42 -7.13 8.41 -0.53
CA ARG A 42 -8.51 8.74 -0.09
C ARG A 42 -9.59 8.21 -1.03
N GLU A 43 -9.52 8.56 -2.30
CA GLU A 43 -10.50 8.24 -3.34
C GLU A 43 -10.04 7.11 -4.26
N GLY A 44 -8.73 7.01 -4.51
CA GLY A 44 -8.18 5.97 -5.38
C GLY A 44 -6.65 5.80 -5.25
N PRO A 45 -6.11 4.69 -5.77
CA PRO A 45 -4.70 4.38 -5.57
C PRO A 45 -3.78 5.45 -6.15
N GLY A 46 -2.84 5.92 -5.34
CA GLY A 46 -1.84 6.92 -5.69
C GLY A 46 -2.27 8.38 -5.61
N ASP A 47 -3.51 8.68 -5.22
CA ASP A 47 -3.97 10.07 -5.03
C ASP A 47 -3.27 10.78 -3.86
N ARG A 48 -2.77 10.00 -2.87
CA ARG A 48 -2.13 10.49 -1.65
C ARG A 48 -2.91 11.60 -0.94
N ALA A 49 -4.24 11.55 -0.99
CA ALA A 49 -5.13 12.58 -0.46
C ALA A 49 -5.77 12.23 0.90
N SER A 50 -5.30 11.17 1.57
CA SER A 50 -5.83 10.73 2.88
C SER A 50 -5.25 11.56 4.02
N ASP A 51 -6.13 12.10 4.85
CA ASP A 51 -5.78 12.79 6.10
C ASP A 51 -5.38 11.81 7.23
N CYS A 52 -5.53 10.49 7.02
CA CYS A 52 -5.25 9.51 8.05
C CYS A 52 -3.75 9.36 8.29
N GLY A 53 -2.97 9.09 7.25
CA GLY A 53 -1.53 8.81 7.34
C GLY A 53 -1.18 7.59 8.21
N GLY A 54 -2.15 6.82 8.66
CA GLY A 54 -1.95 5.73 9.62
C GLY A 54 -1.28 4.52 8.99
N MET A 55 -0.49 3.80 9.77
CA MET A 55 0.09 2.54 9.33
C MET A 55 -0.99 1.51 9.07
N MET A 56 -0.79 0.69 8.03
CA MET A 56 -1.70 -0.40 7.69
C MET A 56 -1.00 -1.74 7.85
N GLU A 57 -1.51 -2.54 8.78
CA GLU A 57 -1.01 -3.89 9.03
C GLU A 57 -1.55 -4.87 7.97
N PRO A 58 -0.74 -5.84 7.52
CA PRO A 58 -1.20 -6.94 6.68
C PRO A 58 -2.02 -7.92 7.55
N VAL A 59 -3.32 -8.05 7.27
CA VAL A 59 -4.23 -8.91 8.06
C VAL A 59 -4.62 -10.21 7.36
N GLY A 60 -4.23 -10.38 6.09
CA GLY A 60 -4.50 -11.60 5.35
C GLY A 60 -4.14 -11.52 3.87
N LEU A 61 -4.50 -12.56 3.15
CA LEU A 61 -4.36 -12.66 1.71
C LEU A 61 -5.74 -12.90 1.08
N THR A 62 -6.01 -12.26 -0.04
CA THR A 62 -7.18 -12.50 -0.86
C THR A 62 -6.75 -12.84 -2.28
N HIS A 63 -7.50 -13.73 -2.94
CA HIS A 63 -7.26 -14.04 -4.34
C HIS A 63 -8.32 -13.38 -5.20
N ARG A 64 -7.89 -12.60 -6.20
CA ARG A 64 -8.79 -11.99 -7.18
C ARG A 64 -8.47 -12.51 -8.57
N SER A 65 -9.50 -13.04 -9.25
CA SER A 65 -9.37 -13.47 -10.65
C SER A 65 -8.80 -12.34 -11.51
N GLY A 66 -7.76 -12.63 -12.29
CA GLY A 66 -7.05 -11.67 -13.14
C GLY A 66 -5.99 -10.80 -12.44
N LYS A 67 -5.99 -10.67 -11.10
CA LYS A 67 -4.97 -9.92 -10.34
C LYS A 67 -4.06 -10.81 -9.48
N GLY A 68 -4.46 -12.06 -9.26
CA GLY A 68 -3.72 -13.01 -8.43
C GLY A 68 -3.92 -12.76 -6.94
N TRP A 69 -2.91 -13.11 -6.15
CA TRP A 69 -2.90 -12.90 -4.70
C TRP A 69 -2.65 -11.43 -4.36
N MET A 70 -3.49 -10.88 -3.49
CA MET A 70 -3.35 -9.54 -2.95
C MET A 70 -3.32 -9.60 -1.43
N VAL A 71 -2.50 -8.73 -0.83
CA VAL A 71 -2.45 -8.55 0.61
C VAL A 71 -3.65 -7.70 1.03
N VAL A 72 -4.35 -8.14 2.07
CA VAL A 72 -5.43 -7.36 2.70
C VAL A 72 -4.81 -6.55 3.83
N HIS A 73 -5.08 -5.25 3.83
CA HIS A 73 -4.51 -4.32 4.81
C HIS A 73 -5.59 -3.73 5.69
N ARG A 74 -5.28 -3.54 6.97
CA ARG A 74 -6.15 -2.85 7.93
C ARG A 74 -5.42 -1.63 8.47
N CYS A 75 -6.03 -0.46 8.36
CA CYS A 75 -5.46 0.75 8.97
C CYS A 75 -5.55 0.67 10.49
N LEU A 76 -4.43 0.91 11.18
CA LEU A 76 -4.38 0.88 12.65
C LEU A 76 -5.07 2.09 13.29
N GLN A 77 -5.28 3.18 12.54
CA GLN A 77 -5.80 4.45 13.06
C GLN A 77 -7.31 4.60 12.81
N CYS A 78 -7.76 4.51 11.55
CA CYS A 78 -9.19 4.64 11.22
C CYS A 78 -9.92 3.30 11.09
N LYS A 79 -9.21 2.17 11.18
CA LYS A 79 -9.75 0.80 11.05
C LYS A 79 -10.39 0.47 9.70
N ASN A 80 -10.34 1.38 8.73
CA ASN A 80 -10.80 1.11 7.38
C ASN A 80 -9.86 0.09 6.69
N PRO A 81 -10.43 -0.93 6.04
CA PRO A 81 -9.66 -1.84 5.20
C PRO A 81 -9.34 -1.20 3.85
N ALA A 82 -8.16 -1.52 3.29
CA ALA A 82 -7.81 -1.26 1.89
C ALA A 82 -7.55 -2.56 1.14
#